data_AF-A0A534TT59-F1
#
_entry.id   AF-A0A534TT59-F1
#
_cell.length_a   1.000
_cell.length_b   1.000
_cell.length_c   1.000
_cell.angle_alpha   90.00
_cell.angle_beta   90.00
_cell.angle_gamma   90.00
#
_symmetry.space_group_name_H-M   'P 1'
#
loop_
_entity.id
_entity.type
_entity.pdbx_description
1 polymer ?
#
loop_
_entity_poly.entity_id
_entity_poly.type
_entity_poly.pdbx_seq_one_letter_code
_entity_poly.pdbx_strand_id
1 'polypeptide(L)'
;MLELPRRSHAAYADRQDLAASRPTLTSATVGGSLIGGNGSDGGEIYACDLGEVAIAHDIRGVAGSYSGSVGSGHNTGSITVGGSAYGGKGNNSGDIYGAFKADGKIDNVSVGGSLIGGDGILSGVIGGVPVTSAEEGPTARSISSS
;
A
#
# COMPACT_ATOMS: atom_id res chain seq x y z
N MET A 1 -26.45 -42.96 30.21
CA MET A 1 -26.31 -41.52 30.50
C MET A 1 -24.96 -41.33 31.18
N LEU A 2 -23.95 -40.94 30.41
CA LEU A 2 -22.59 -40.69 30.91
C LEU A 2 -22.15 -39.35 30.28
N GLU A 3 -22.07 -38.32 31.11
CA GLU A 3 -21.63 -36.98 30.72
C GLU A 3 -20.14 -37.04 30.33
N LEU A 4 -19.83 -36.61 29.11
CA LEU A 4 -18.46 -36.34 28.67
C LEU A 4 -18.06 -34.92 29.14
N PRO A 5 -16.86 -34.72 29.70
CA PRO A 5 -16.41 -33.41 30.17
C PRO A 5 -16.17 -32.46 29.00
N ARG A 6 -16.69 -31.23 29.11
CA ARG A 6 -16.42 -30.12 28.20
C ARG A 6 -14.93 -29.76 28.25
N ARG A 7 -14.15 -30.22 27.27
CA ARG A 7 -12.84 -29.62 26.97
C ARG A 7 -13.02 -28.45 26.01
N SER A 8 -13.28 -27.29 26.59
CA SER A 8 -13.11 -25.98 25.97
C SER A 8 -11.63 -25.60 26.01
N HIS A 9 -10.84 -25.99 25.02
CA HIS A 9 -9.52 -25.41 24.69
C HIS A 9 -8.92 -26.17 23.50
N ALA A 10 -8.81 -25.51 22.34
CA ALA A 10 -7.86 -25.75 21.23
C ALA A 10 -8.52 -25.50 19.86
N ALA A 11 -8.87 -24.24 19.60
CA ALA A 11 -8.93 -23.69 18.23
C ALA A 11 -8.97 -22.14 18.31
N TYR A 12 -8.15 -21.57 19.21
CA TYR A 12 -7.94 -20.13 19.35
C TYR A 12 -6.49 -19.77 19.01
N ALA A 13 -5.92 -20.40 17.98
CA ALA A 13 -4.53 -20.18 17.58
C ALA A 13 -4.36 -20.29 16.07
N ASP A 14 -5.29 -19.72 15.30
CA ASP A 14 -5.20 -19.69 13.83
C ASP A 14 -5.47 -18.28 13.25
N ARG A 15 -4.99 -17.25 13.95
CA ARG A 15 -4.94 -15.88 13.43
C ARG A 15 -3.56 -15.23 13.48
N GLN A 16 -2.54 -15.93 13.95
CA GLN A 16 -1.21 -15.34 14.16
C GLN A 16 -0.16 -15.80 13.14
N ASP A 17 -0.50 -16.75 12.26
CA ASP A 17 0.51 -17.41 11.42
C ASP A 17 0.66 -16.73 10.05
N LEU A 18 -0.24 -15.81 9.70
CA LEU A 18 -0.08 -14.91 8.55
C LEU A 18 0.87 -13.73 8.84
N ALA A 19 1.21 -13.45 10.10
CA ALA A 19 2.18 -12.43 10.45
C ALA A 19 3.64 -12.92 10.33
N ALA A 20 3.86 -14.24 10.27
CA ALA A 20 5.19 -14.84 10.38
C ALA A 20 6.01 -14.90 9.07
N SER A 21 5.41 -14.58 7.91
CA SER A 21 6.13 -14.59 6.63
C SER A 21 5.72 -13.46 5.68
N ARG A 22 5.39 -12.29 6.23
CA ARG A 22 5.14 -11.09 5.42
C ARG A 22 6.46 -10.31 5.30
N PRO A 23 6.97 -10.03 4.08
CA PRO A 23 8.11 -9.16 3.90
C PRO A 23 7.85 -7.83 4.60
N THR A 24 8.54 -7.61 5.71
CA THR A 24 8.38 -6.44 6.56
C THR A 24 9.63 -5.61 6.49
N LEU A 25 9.48 -4.32 6.21
CA LEU A 25 10.56 -3.35 6.28
C LEU A 25 10.31 -2.45 7.48
N THR A 26 11.04 -2.63 8.58
CA THR A 26 10.79 -1.90 9.83
C THR A 26 11.03 -0.40 9.69
N SER A 27 12.06 -0.01 8.94
CA SER A 27 12.31 1.39 8.62
C SER A 27 13.14 1.55 7.36
N ALA A 28 13.02 2.71 6.72
CA ALA A 28 13.88 3.15 5.63
C ALA A 28 14.19 4.64 5.77
N THR A 29 15.44 5.02 5.46
CA THR A 29 15.84 6.42 5.46
C THR A 29 16.59 6.74 4.18
N VAL A 30 16.17 7.81 3.51
CA VAL A 30 16.82 8.38 2.33
C VAL A 30 17.29 9.78 2.70
N GLY A 31 18.61 9.96 2.82
CA GLY A 31 19.20 11.26 3.19
C GLY A 31 19.11 12.33 2.09
N GLY A 32 18.66 11.96 0.89
CA GLY A 32 18.43 12.88 -0.23
C GLY A 32 17.02 12.74 -0.79
N SER A 33 16.90 12.76 -2.11
CA SER A 33 15.64 12.57 -2.82
C SER A 33 15.47 11.11 -3.27
N LEU A 34 14.22 10.63 -3.27
CA LEU A 34 13.82 9.39 -3.93
C LEU A 34 13.51 9.70 -5.40
N ILE A 35 14.34 9.21 -6.32
CA ILE A 35 14.26 9.55 -7.75
C ILE A 35 13.85 8.32 -8.57
N GLY A 36 12.75 8.47 -9.28
CA GLY A 36 12.18 7.44 -10.14
C GLY A 36 13.04 7.12 -11.36
N GLY A 37 13.01 5.85 -11.77
CA GLY A 37 13.61 5.38 -13.02
C GLY A 37 12.60 5.24 -14.17
N ASN A 38 13.09 5.21 -15.42
CA ASN A 38 12.23 4.97 -16.58
C ASN A 38 11.63 3.54 -16.64
N GLY A 39 12.20 2.59 -15.89
CA GLY A 39 11.63 1.26 -15.71
C GLY A 39 10.59 1.23 -14.60
N SER A 40 9.74 0.20 -14.61
CA SER A 40 8.82 -0.06 -13.49
C SER A 40 9.58 -0.19 -12.17
N ASP A 41 8.97 0.32 -11.11
CA ASP A 41 9.44 0.23 -9.72
C ASP A 41 10.84 0.87 -9.52
N GLY A 42 11.28 1.66 -10.49
CA GLY A 42 12.59 2.31 -10.47
C GLY A 42 12.62 3.31 -9.33
N GLY A 43 13.47 3.06 -8.32
CA GLY A 43 13.56 3.90 -7.14
C GLY A 43 12.35 3.80 -6.20
N GLU A 44 11.64 2.67 -6.19
CA GLU A 44 10.54 2.41 -5.25
C GLU A 44 11.02 1.95 -3.87
N ILE A 45 10.33 2.36 -2.81
CA ILE A 45 10.40 1.75 -1.48
C ILE A 45 9.11 0.96 -1.23
N TYR A 46 9.23 -0.37 -1.21
CA TYR A 46 8.08 -1.27 -1.07
C TYR A 46 8.30 -2.42 -0.07
N ALA A 47 7.26 -2.75 0.69
CA ALA A 47 7.17 -3.96 1.50
C ALA A 47 5.71 -4.45 1.61
N CYS A 48 5.47 -5.67 2.10
CA CYS A 48 4.11 -6.07 2.44
C CYS A 48 3.61 -5.28 3.66
N ASP A 49 4.45 -5.19 4.70
CA ASP A 49 4.23 -4.29 5.84
C ASP A 49 5.42 -3.33 5.89
N LEU A 50 5.15 -2.06 5.63
CA LEU A 50 6.14 -0.99 5.62
C LEU A 50 6.04 -0.25 6.95
N GLY A 51 7.16 -0.10 7.65
CA GLY A 51 7.28 0.69 8.87
C GLY A 51 7.57 2.15 8.56
N GLU A 52 8.41 2.77 9.38
CA GLU A 52 8.69 4.21 9.25
C GLU A 52 9.58 4.50 8.02
N VAL A 53 9.17 5.46 7.19
CA VAL A 53 9.98 5.92 6.05
C VAL A 53 10.23 7.41 6.18
N ALA A 54 11.52 7.78 6.14
CA ALA A 54 11.96 9.18 6.16
C ALA A 54 12.76 9.50 4.90
N ILE A 55 12.29 10.48 4.13
CA ILE A 55 12.96 11.01 2.94
C ILE A 55 13.29 12.47 3.22
N ALA A 56 14.58 12.80 3.22
CA ALA A 56 15.01 14.13 3.62
C ALA A 56 14.55 15.22 2.63
N HIS A 57 14.55 14.92 1.32
CA HIS A 57 14.22 15.87 0.27
C HIS A 57 12.95 15.42 -0.47
N ASP A 58 13.01 15.32 -1.80
CA ASP A 58 11.85 15.13 -2.66
C ASP A 58 11.60 13.66 -3.02
N ILE A 59 10.35 13.35 -3.34
CA ILE A 59 9.94 12.17 -4.09
C ILE A 59 9.70 12.58 -5.54
N ARG A 60 10.31 11.92 -6.53
CA ARG A 60 10.13 12.26 -7.94
C ARG A 60 9.81 11.06 -8.80
N GLY A 61 8.55 10.97 -9.23
CA GLY A 61 8.11 10.06 -10.27
C GLY A 61 8.53 10.51 -11.67
N VAL A 62 8.67 9.54 -12.57
CA VAL A 62 9.02 9.75 -13.99
C VAL A 62 8.08 8.92 -14.88
N ALA A 63 8.55 8.39 -16.01
CA ALA A 63 7.72 7.63 -16.96
C ALA A 63 7.44 6.17 -16.53
N GLY A 64 8.21 5.59 -15.61
CA GLY A 64 7.99 4.21 -15.15
C GLY A 64 6.81 4.10 -14.18
N SER A 65 6.08 2.98 -14.24
CA SER A 65 5.05 2.68 -13.23
C SER A 65 5.69 2.53 -11.85
N TYR A 66 5.07 3.05 -10.80
CA TYR A 66 5.64 3.05 -9.44
C TYR A 66 7.06 3.65 -9.38
N SER A 67 7.41 4.51 -10.34
CA SER A 67 8.73 5.13 -10.34
C SER A 67 8.78 6.16 -9.22
N GLY A 68 9.78 6.04 -8.35
CA GLY A 68 9.94 6.91 -7.19
C GLY A 68 8.73 6.87 -6.25
N SER A 69 8.08 5.72 -6.08
CA SER A 69 6.95 5.57 -5.16
C SER A 69 7.40 5.09 -3.78
N VAL A 70 6.54 5.30 -2.78
CA VAL A 70 6.68 4.71 -1.45
C VAL A 70 5.39 4.04 -1.08
N GLY A 71 5.40 2.74 -0.81
CA GLY A 71 4.17 2.12 -0.36
C GLY A 71 4.25 0.70 0.13
N SER A 72 3.07 0.16 0.45
CA SER A 72 2.98 -1.22 0.92
C SER A 72 1.78 -1.99 0.40
N GLY A 73 1.91 -3.31 0.44
CA GLY A 73 0.81 -4.21 0.12
C GLY A 73 -0.30 -4.22 1.17
N HIS A 74 -0.06 -3.71 2.38
CA HIS A 74 -0.98 -3.79 3.51
C HIS A 74 -0.75 -2.62 4.48
N ASN A 75 -0.04 -2.81 5.59
CA ASN A 75 0.18 -1.73 6.55
C ASN A 75 1.30 -0.82 6.07
N THR A 76 1.08 0.47 6.14
CA THR A 76 2.06 1.51 5.89
C THR A 76 2.21 2.31 7.18
N GLY A 77 3.41 2.32 7.73
CA GLY A 77 3.78 3.09 8.90
C GLY A 77 3.87 4.58 8.58
N SER A 78 4.50 5.33 9.48
CA SER A 78 4.62 6.78 9.29
C SER A 78 5.57 7.10 8.15
N ILE A 79 5.14 7.96 7.22
CA ILE A 79 5.95 8.42 6.09
C ILE A 79 6.18 9.92 6.22
N THR A 80 7.45 10.33 6.20
CA THR A 80 7.84 11.74 6.23
C THR A 80 8.69 12.07 5.01
N VAL A 81 8.27 13.09 4.27
CA VAL A 81 8.99 13.66 3.14
C VAL A 81 9.31 15.11 3.49
N GLY A 82 10.60 15.43 3.62
CA GLY A 82 11.03 16.78 3.97
C GLY A 82 10.80 17.81 2.86
N GLY A 83 10.81 17.35 1.61
CA GLY A 83 10.55 18.16 0.42
C GLY A 83 9.16 17.92 -0.18
N SER A 84 9.09 17.95 -1.51
CA SER A 84 7.85 17.78 -2.28
C SER A 84 7.74 16.40 -2.93
N ALA A 85 6.52 15.95 -3.20
CA ALA A 85 6.26 14.75 -3.97
C ALA A 85 5.73 15.13 -5.37
N TYR A 86 6.42 14.65 -6.41
CA TYR A 86 6.14 14.95 -7.81
C TYR A 86 5.71 13.68 -8.54
N GLY A 87 4.47 13.67 -9.01
CA GLY A 87 3.96 12.68 -9.95
C GLY A 87 4.59 12.85 -11.33
N GLY A 88 4.76 11.73 -12.03
CA GLY A 88 5.32 11.66 -13.37
C GLY A 88 4.29 11.20 -14.41
N LYS A 89 4.80 10.73 -15.55
CA LYS A 89 3.99 10.19 -16.65
C LYS A 89 3.60 8.73 -16.45
N GLY A 90 4.32 8.00 -15.60
CA GLY A 90 4.02 6.62 -15.25
C GLY A 90 2.85 6.53 -14.28
N ASN A 91 2.10 5.43 -14.34
CA ASN A 91 1.04 5.17 -13.37
C ASN A 91 1.65 5.00 -11.98
N ASN A 92 1.00 5.52 -10.93
CA ASN A 92 1.49 5.44 -9.56
C ASN A 92 2.91 5.99 -9.41
N SER A 93 3.30 6.96 -10.23
CA SER A 93 4.64 7.55 -10.14
C SER A 93 4.65 8.65 -9.08
N GLY A 94 5.68 8.68 -8.25
CA GLY A 94 5.85 9.68 -7.19
C GLY A 94 4.75 9.67 -6.13
N ASP A 95 4.04 8.55 -5.96
CA ASP A 95 2.94 8.41 -5.02
C ASP A 95 3.40 7.83 -3.67
N ILE A 96 2.54 8.03 -2.67
CA ILE A 96 2.63 7.42 -1.36
C ILE A 96 1.39 6.57 -1.16
N TYR A 97 1.56 5.25 -1.11
CA TYR A 97 0.43 4.33 -1.15
C TYR A 97 0.48 3.19 -0.13
N GLY A 98 -0.67 2.56 0.10
CA GLY A 98 -0.80 1.44 1.03
C GLY A 98 -1.99 0.56 0.68
N ALA A 99 -2.12 -0.56 1.40
CA ALA A 99 -3.23 -1.51 1.25
C ALA A 99 -3.45 -2.04 -0.18
N PHE A 100 -2.40 -2.12 -1.01
CA PHE A 100 -2.57 -2.49 -2.42
C PHE A 100 -2.93 -3.97 -2.66
N LYS A 101 -2.53 -4.86 -1.76
CA LYS A 101 -2.74 -6.32 -1.89
C LYS A 101 -3.77 -6.87 -0.90
N ALA A 102 -3.95 -6.22 0.24
CA ALA A 102 -4.85 -6.64 1.30
C ALA A 102 -5.26 -5.44 2.16
N ASP A 103 -6.38 -5.57 2.87
CA ASP A 103 -6.88 -4.57 3.83
C ASP A 103 -5.78 -4.11 4.77
N GLY A 104 -5.42 -2.83 4.69
CA GLY A 104 -4.35 -2.26 5.48
C GLY A 104 -4.65 -0.83 5.85
N LYS A 105 -3.86 -0.30 6.78
CA LYS A 105 -3.91 1.10 7.16
C LYS A 105 -2.68 1.83 6.64
N ILE A 106 -2.87 3.10 6.29
CA ILE A 106 -1.78 4.05 6.15
C ILE A 106 -1.81 4.89 7.42
N ASP A 107 -0.72 4.89 8.18
CA ASP A 107 -0.54 5.74 9.35
C ASP A 107 -0.26 7.19 8.90
N ASN A 108 0.46 7.98 9.70
CA ASN A 108 0.67 9.39 9.40
C ASN A 108 1.55 9.58 8.16
N VAL A 109 1.08 10.40 7.21
CA VAL A 109 1.89 10.86 6.07
C VAL A 109 2.10 12.36 6.18
N SER A 110 3.35 12.79 6.17
CA SER A 110 3.75 14.20 6.18
C SER A 110 4.58 14.52 4.95
N VAL A 111 4.17 15.54 4.20
CA VAL A 111 4.93 16.13 3.10
C VAL A 111 5.21 17.57 3.47
N GLY A 112 6.48 17.92 3.64
CA GLY A 112 6.92 19.25 4.07
C GLY A 112 6.76 20.31 2.98
N GLY A 113 6.79 19.90 1.71
CA GLY A 113 6.61 20.74 0.54
C GLY A 113 5.22 20.59 -0.09
N SER A 114 5.20 20.44 -1.41
CA SER A 114 3.98 20.30 -2.21
C SER A 114 3.75 18.85 -2.65
N LEU A 115 2.48 18.47 -2.79
CA LEU A 115 2.07 17.27 -3.50
C LEU A 115 1.61 17.67 -4.90
N ILE A 116 2.30 17.22 -5.94
CA ILE A 116 2.11 17.66 -7.33
C ILE A 116 1.82 16.43 -8.17
N GLY A 117 0.64 16.36 -8.80
CA GLY A 117 0.29 15.28 -9.72
C GLY A 117 1.01 15.39 -11.07
N GLY A 118 0.97 14.30 -11.84
CA GLY A 118 1.50 14.23 -13.21
C GLY A 118 0.47 13.71 -14.21
N ASP A 119 0.93 13.34 -15.41
CA ASP A 119 0.09 12.81 -16.49
C ASP A 119 -0.38 11.36 -16.23
N GLY A 120 0.33 10.64 -15.35
CA GLY A 120 0.04 9.24 -15.04
C GLY A 120 -1.17 9.05 -14.12
N ILE A 121 -1.85 7.91 -14.24
CA ILE A 121 -2.97 7.55 -13.35
C ILE A 121 -2.44 7.41 -11.92
N LEU A 122 -3.12 8.03 -10.96
CA LEU A 122 -2.70 8.04 -9.54
C LEU A 122 -1.27 8.54 -9.31
N SER A 123 -0.76 9.42 -10.18
CA SER A 123 0.57 10.02 -10.00
C SER A 123 0.52 11.16 -8.97
N GLY A 124 1.49 11.19 -8.05
CA GLY A 124 1.54 12.20 -6.98
C GLY A 124 0.33 12.13 -6.03
N VAL A 125 -0.12 10.93 -5.69
CA VAL A 125 -1.24 10.70 -4.76
C VAL A 125 -0.72 10.29 -3.38
N ILE A 126 -1.46 10.63 -2.33
CA ILE A 126 -1.34 9.98 -1.02
C ILE A 126 -2.64 9.23 -0.77
N GLY A 127 -2.60 7.90 -0.77
CA GLY A 127 -3.82 7.10 -0.55
C GLY A 127 -3.62 5.62 -0.75
N GLY A 128 -4.59 4.82 -0.31
CA GLY A 128 -4.64 3.40 -0.63
C GLY A 128 -5.54 3.14 -1.84
N VAL A 129 -5.30 2.05 -2.56
CA VAL A 129 -6.38 1.51 -3.40
C VAL A 129 -7.38 0.83 -2.47
N PRO A 130 -8.69 1.08 -2.62
CA PRO A 130 -9.70 0.27 -1.95
C PRO A 130 -9.47 -1.17 -2.40
N VAL A 131 -9.32 -2.11 -1.46
CA VAL A 131 -9.60 -3.49 -1.80
C VAL A 131 -11.09 -3.55 -2.06
N THR A 132 -11.47 -3.53 -3.33
CA THR A 132 -12.82 -3.88 -3.74
C THR A 132 -13.01 -5.33 -3.32
N SER A 133 -13.55 -5.54 -2.12
CA SER A 133 -14.25 -6.80 -1.82
C SER A 133 -15.22 -6.99 -2.96
N ALA A 134 -14.98 -8.02 -3.77
CA ALA A 134 -15.72 -8.44 -4.95
C ALA A 134 -16.90 -7.53 -5.31
N GLU A 135 -16.80 -6.84 -6.46
CA GLU A 135 -18.00 -6.38 -7.14
C GLU A 135 -18.91 -7.60 -7.35
N GLU A 136 -19.94 -7.74 -6.51
CA GLU A 136 -21.13 -8.50 -6.86
C GLU A 136 -21.70 -7.86 -8.12
N GLY A 137 -21.31 -8.40 -9.27
CA GLY A 137 -22.04 -8.19 -10.50
C GLY A 137 -23.49 -8.61 -10.29
N PRO A 138 -24.47 -7.89 -10.86
CA PRO A 138 -25.87 -8.04 -10.50
C PRO A 138 -26.30 -9.48 -10.74
N THR A 139 -26.92 -10.08 -9.72
CA THR A 139 -27.67 -11.32 -9.90
C THR A 139 -28.66 -11.09 -11.03
N ALA A 140 -28.37 -11.66 -12.20
CA ALA A 140 -29.28 -11.64 -13.32
C ALA A 140 -30.54 -12.35 -12.85
N ARG A 141 -31.57 -11.57 -12.50
CA ARG A 141 -32.94 -12.07 -12.45
C ARG A 141 -33.26 -12.54 -13.87
N SER A 142 -33.10 -13.84 -14.10
CA SER A 142 -33.73 -14.50 -15.24
C SER A 142 -35.23 -14.34 -15.06
N ILE A 143 -35.78 -13.32 -15.71
CA ILE A 143 -37.21 -13.26 -16.00
C ILE A 143 -37.52 -14.48 -16.85
N SER A 144 -38.22 -15.45 -16.26
CA SER A 144 -38.92 -16.48 -17.03
C SER A 144 -40.02 -15.77 -17.83
N SER A 145 -39.86 -15.68 -19.15
CA SER A 145 -40.95 -15.32 -20.03
C SER A 145 -41.01 -16.29 -21.21
N SER A 146 -42.20 -16.89 -21.34
CA SER A 146 -42.72 -17.75 -22.41
C SER A 146 -42.46 -19.25 -22.27
#